data_AF-A0A4Y9P062-F1
#
_entry.id   AF-A0A4Y9P062-F1
#
_cell.length_a   1.000
_cell.length_b   1.000
_cell.length_c   1.000
_cell.angle_alpha   90.00
_cell.angle_beta   90.00
_cell.angle_gamma   90.00
#
_symmetry.space_group_name_H-M   'P 1'
#
loop_
_entity.id
_entity.type
_entity.pdbx_description
1 polymer ?
#
loop_
_entity_poly.entity_id
_entity_poly.type
_entity_poly.pdbx_seq_one_letter_code
_entity_poly.pdbx_strand_id
1 'polypeptide(L)'
;MVSGYIFNNRGIRAGVLDGASIFDLTGKKVYDLRGNNIYRLSGELVGHTLDASGSDKRLDRDSEALLSVQESPEPEEPENRPAPQRQPSATFVEAIRLRRIVSDTPSDRPKKG
;
A
#
# COMPACT_ATOMS: atom_id res chain seq x y z
N MET A 1 4.02 -20.26 -14.37
CA MET A 1 5.14 -19.33 -14.11
C MET A 1 4.91 -18.72 -12.74
N VAL A 2 5.95 -18.64 -11.91
CA VAL A 2 5.84 -18.02 -10.60
C VAL A 2 6.10 -16.53 -10.80
N SER A 3 5.05 -15.72 -10.67
CA SER A 3 5.16 -14.27 -10.61
C SER A 3 5.23 -13.83 -9.16
N GLY A 4 6.08 -12.88 -8.84
CA GLY A 4 6.15 -12.29 -7.52
C GLY A 4 6.60 -10.84 -7.55
N TYR A 5 6.73 -10.25 -6.38
CA TYR A 5 7.12 -8.85 -6.23
C TYR A 5 8.56 -8.72 -5.75
N ILE A 6 9.20 -7.65 -6.18
CA ILE A 6 10.49 -7.23 -5.64
C ILE A 6 10.26 -6.11 -4.65
N PHE A 7 10.75 -6.29 -3.43
CA PHE A 7 10.70 -5.31 -2.36
C PHE A 7 12.11 -4.79 -2.07
N ASN A 8 12.23 -3.51 -1.71
CA ASN A 8 13.46 -3.00 -1.14
C ASN A 8 13.62 -3.47 0.33
N ASN A 9 14.72 -3.12 0.99
CA ASN A 9 14.97 -3.51 2.38
C ASN A 9 13.98 -2.84 3.35
N ARG A 10 13.42 -1.68 2.98
CA ARG A 10 12.31 -1.02 3.68
C ARG A 10 10.96 -1.74 3.54
N GLY A 11 10.86 -2.79 2.71
CA GLY A 11 9.61 -3.51 2.44
C GLY A 11 8.67 -2.81 1.46
N ILE A 12 9.16 -1.80 0.72
CA ILE A 12 8.40 -1.10 -0.31
C ILE A 12 8.57 -1.83 -1.63
N ARG A 13 7.48 -1.98 -2.38
CA ARG A 13 7.49 -2.58 -3.73
C ARG A 13 8.33 -1.72 -4.68
N ALA A 14 9.34 -2.33 -5.25
CA ALA A 14 10.26 -1.73 -6.20
C ALA A 14 10.08 -2.27 -7.62
N GLY A 15 9.45 -3.43 -7.80
CA GLY A 15 9.19 -4.00 -9.12
C GLY A 15 8.42 -5.31 -9.09
N VAL A 16 8.24 -5.90 -10.26
CA VAL A 16 7.57 -7.17 -10.49
C VAL A 16 8.56 -8.17 -11.09
N LEU A 17 8.57 -9.39 -10.57
CA LEU A 17 9.32 -10.52 -11.10
C LEU A 17 8.38 -11.44 -11.85
N ASP A 18 8.69 -11.72 -13.12
CA ASP A 18 8.04 -12.77 -13.91
C ASP A 18 9.09 -13.73 -14.49
N GLY A 19 9.15 -14.92 -13.90
CA GLY A 19 10.20 -15.90 -14.19
C GLY A 19 11.59 -15.37 -13.86
N ALA A 20 12.38 -15.09 -14.90
CA ALA A 20 13.74 -14.53 -14.79
C ALA A 20 13.81 -13.05 -15.19
N SER A 21 12.68 -12.41 -15.50
CA SER A 21 12.65 -11.01 -15.94
C SER A 21 12.11 -10.12 -14.84
N ILE A 22 12.80 -8.99 -14.61
CA ILE A 22 12.39 -7.95 -13.67
C ILE A 22 11.79 -6.79 -14.46
N PHE A 23 10.57 -6.43 -14.07
CA PHE A 23 9.82 -5.33 -14.60
C PHE A 23 9.75 -4.21 -13.56
N ASP A 24 9.92 -2.99 -14.05
CA ASP A 24 9.63 -1.79 -13.28
C ASP A 24 8.10 -1.69 -13.03
N LEU A 25 7.69 -0.82 -12.12
CA LEU A 25 6.28 -0.56 -11.79
C LEU A 25 5.47 -0.07 -13.00
N THR A 26 6.15 0.46 -14.02
CA THR A 26 5.58 0.85 -15.32
C THR A 26 5.31 -0.34 -16.25
N GLY A 27 5.71 -1.56 -15.87
CA GLY A 27 5.61 -2.76 -16.71
C GLY A 27 6.72 -2.90 -17.75
N LYS A 28 7.74 -2.04 -17.73
CA LYS A 28 8.91 -2.14 -18.61
C LYS A 28 9.94 -3.10 -18.03
N LYS A 29 10.42 -4.05 -18.84
CA LYS A 29 11.55 -4.90 -18.45
C LYS A 29 12.81 -4.04 -18.30
N VAL A 30 13.43 -4.12 -17.13
CA VAL A 30 14.61 -3.31 -16.77
C VAL A 30 15.83 -4.16 -16.42
N TYR A 31 15.62 -5.34 -15.83
CA TYR A 31 16.70 -6.24 -15.41
C TYR A 31 16.34 -7.70 -15.67
N ASP A 32 17.36 -8.54 -15.65
CA ASP A 32 17.25 -10.00 -15.60
C ASP A 32 17.72 -10.51 -14.25
N LEU A 33 17.02 -11.51 -13.72
CA LEU A 33 17.39 -12.18 -12.48
C LEU A 33 17.89 -13.59 -12.77
N ARG A 34 19.07 -13.93 -12.25
CA ARG A 34 19.60 -15.31 -12.29
C ARG A 34 20.00 -15.74 -10.89
N GLY A 35 19.18 -16.59 -10.28
CA GLY A 35 19.32 -16.95 -8.87
C GLY A 35 19.06 -15.73 -7.98
N ASN A 36 20.12 -15.20 -7.40
CA ASN A 36 20.12 -13.98 -6.58
C ASN A 36 20.76 -12.77 -7.26
N ASN A 37 21.30 -12.94 -8.46
CA ASN A 37 22.07 -11.91 -9.14
C ASN A 37 21.16 -11.13 -10.09
N ILE A 38 21.24 -9.81 -10.01
CA ILE A 38 20.50 -8.87 -10.86
C ILE A 38 21.43 -8.37 -11.95
N TYR A 39 21.04 -8.62 -13.20
CA TYR A 39 21.79 -8.22 -14.38
C TYR A 39 21.04 -7.15 -15.15
N ARG A 40 21.76 -6.18 -15.73
CA ARG A 40 21.21 -5.33 -16.79
C ARG A 40 20.88 -6.18 -18.01
N LEU A 41 20.06 -5.61 -18.89
CA LEU A 41 19.79 -6.20 -20.21
C LEU A 41 21.07 -6.32 -21.08
N SER A 42 22.14 -5.59 -20.75
CA SER A 42 23.47 -5.75 -21.35
C SER A 42 24.23 -6.98 -20.86
N GLY A 43 23.78 -7.63 -19.78
CA GLY A 43 24.47 -8.73 -19.11
C GLY A 43 25.41 -8.30 -17.98
N GLU A 44 25.49 -7.01 -17.66
CA GLU A 44 26.29 -6.49 -16.55
C GLU A 44 25.63 -6.82 -15.20
N LEU A 45 26.39 -7.40 -14.27
CA LEU A 45 25.95 -7.63 -12.89
C LEU A 45 25.88 -6.29 -12.15
N VAL A 46 24.71 -5.93 -11.64
CA VAL A 46 24.48 -4.64 -10.97
C VAL A 46 24.04 -4.77 -9.52
N GLY A 47 23.61 -5.94 -9.08
CA GLY A 47 23.18 -6.14 -7.71
C GLY A 47 22.73 -7.53 -7.39
N HIS A 48 22.15 -7.66 -6.20
CA HIS A 48 21.83 -8.92 -5.58
C HIS A 48 20.47 -8.84 -4.85
N THR A 49 19.82 -9.99 -4.69
CA THR A 49 18.65 -10.18 -3.82
C THR A 49 19.02 -11.04 -2.63
N LEU A 50 18.42 -10.76 -1.47
CA LEU A 50 18.66 -11.49 -0.21
C LEU A 50 18.15 -12.93 -0.25
N ASP A 51 17.01 -13.17 -0.91
CA ASP A 51 16.34 -14.47 -0.91
C ASP A 51 16.28 -15.13 -2.30
N ALA A 52 16.75 -16.37 -2.35
CA ALA A 52 16.63 -17.26 -3.50
C ALA A 52 15.28 -18.00 -3.52
N SER A 53 14.63 -18.12 -2.37
CA SER A 53 13.53 -19.05 -2.14
C SER A 53 12.21 -18.30 -1.99
N GLY A 54 11.26 -18.57 -2.89
CA GLY A 54 9.95 -17.91 -2.92
C GLY A 54 9.69 -17.17 -4.23
N SER A 55 8.42 -16.78 -4.42
CA SER A 55 7.99 -15.94 -5.53
C SER A 55 8.45 -14.49 -5.36
N ASP A 56 8.41 -14.00 -4.13
CA ASP A 56 8.77 -12.63 -3.77
C ASP A 56 10.24 -12.53 -3.39
N LYS A 57 10.87 -11.42 -3.75
CA LYS A 57 12.30 -11.18 -3.52
C LYS A 57 12.55 -9.85 -2.83
N ARG A 58 13.58 -9.81 -2.00
CA ARG A 58 14.09 -8.58 -1.38
C ARG A 58 15.41 -8.17 -2.00
N LEU A 59 15.54 -6.90 -2.36
CA LEU A 59 16.81 -6.31 -2.77
C LEU A 59 17.77 -6.33 -1.58
N ASP A 60 19.03 -6.60 -1.88
CA ASP A 60 20.11 -6.33 -0.95
C ASP A 60 20.28 -4.81 -0.75
N ARG A 61 20.88 -4.43 0.38
CA ARG A 61 21.06 -3.02 0.79
C ARG A 61 21.81 -2.20 -0.27
N ASP A 62 22.80 -2.79 -0.92
CA ASP A 62 23.60 -2.11 -1.94
C ASP A 62 22.88 -2.04 -3.31
N SER A 63 21.80 -2.81 -3.45
CA SER A 63 21.01 -2.93 -4.68
C SER A 63 19.72 -2.11 -4.66
N GLU A 64 19.43 -1.39 -3.58
CA GLU A 64 18.21 -0.59 -3.43
C GLU A 64 18.09 0.53 -4.46
N ALA A 65 19.23 1.06 -4.95
CA ALA A 65 19.25 2.14 -5.94
C ALA A 65 18.91 1.68 -7.37
N LEU A 66 18.84 0.37 -7.63
CA LEU A 66 18.62 -0.17 -8.97
C LEU A 66 17.19 0.00 -9.46
N LEU A 67 16.24 -0.16 -8.56
CA LEU A 67 14.83 0.00 -8.87
C LEU A 67 14.37 1.31 -8.23
N SER A 68 13.86 2.22 -9.06
CA SER A 68 13.21 3.42 -8.55
C SER A 68 12.05 2.98 -7.68
N VAL A 69 12.21 3.18 -6.37
CA VAL A 69 11.07 3.15 -5.48
C VAL A 69 10.20 4.30 -5.97
N GLN A 70 9.02 4.01 -6.50
CA GLN A 70 7.94 4.97 -6.35
C GLN A 70 7.70 5.04 -4.84
N GLU A 71 8.53 5.82 -4.15
CA GLU A 71 8.00 6.73 -3.16
C GLU A 71 7.06 7.53 -4.05
N SER A 72 5.81 7.06 -4.13
CA SER A 72 4.74 7.99 -4.41
C SER A 72 5.11 9.14 -3.49
N PRO A 73 5.35 10.37 -3.99
CA PRO A 73 5.15 11.48 -3.08
C PRO A 73 3.81 11.13 -2.44
N GLU A 74 3.79 10.94 -1.11
CA GLU A 74 2.53 11.05 -0.39
C GLU A 74 1.86 12.23 -1.05
N PRO A 75 0.73 12.02 -1.76
CA PRO A 75 0.30 12.94 -2.81
C PRO A 75 0.37 14.31 -2.21
N GLU A 76 1.38 15.11 -2.62
CA GLU A 76 1.79 16.33 -1.94
C GLU A 76 0.49 17.05 -1.64
N GLU A 77 0.14 17.06 -0.36
CA GLU A 77 -1.19 17.43 0.07
C GLU A 77 -1.41 18.81 -0.54
N PRO A 78 -2.37 19.00 -1.47
CA PRO A 78 -2.66 20.34 -1.89
C PRO A 78 -3.24 20.97 -0.63
N GLU A 79 -2.42 21.79 0.05
CA GLU A 79 -2.68 22.58 1.25
C GLU A 79 -3.78 23.64 1.00
N ASN A 80 -4.78 23.32 0.18
CA ASN A 80 -5.93 24.12 -0.20
C ASN A 80 -7.10 23.28 -0.76
N ARG A 81 -7.23 21.99 -0.43
CA ARG A 81 -8.56 21.34 -0.48
C ARG A 81 -9.18 21.44 0.89
N PRO A 82 -10.36 22.10 1.07
CA PRO A 82 -11.10 21.90 2.30
C PRO A 82 -11.34 20.40 2.41
N ALA A 83 -10.84 19.79 3.50
CA ALA A 83 -11.13 18.41 3.83
C ALA A 83 -12.64 18.20 3.59
N PRO A 84 -13.08 17.10 2.97
CA PRO A 84 -14.50 16.79 3.01
C PRO A 84 -14.84 16.61 4.47
N GLN A 85 -15.32 17.69 5.10
CA GLN A 85 -16.09 17.63 6.32
C GLN A 85 -17.20 16.67 5.94
N ARG A 86 -17.09 15.42 6.38
CA ARG A 86 -18.16 14.46 6.29
C ARG A 86 -19.28 15.05 7.12
N GLN A 87 -20.06 15.90 6.49
CA GLN A 87 -21.31 16.35 7.04
C GLN A 87 -22.14 15.07 7.15
N PRO A 88 -22.55 14.70 8.37
CA PRO A 88 -23.40 13.54 8.53
C PRO A 88 -24.62 13.73 7.63
N SER A 89 -24.98 12.68 6.89
CA SER A 89 -26.17 12.70 6.05
C SER A 89 -27.38 13.10 6.91
N ALA A 90 -28.39 13.72 6.31
CA ALA A 90 -29.61 14.10 7.02
C ALA A 90 -30.17 12.94 7.86
N THR A 91 -30.08 11.71 7.32
CA THR A 91 -30.45 10.46 7.98
C THR A 91 -29.65 10.19 9.26
N PHE A 92 -28.35 10.47 9.28
CA PHE A 92 -27.50 10.26 10.45
C PHE A 92 -27.77 11.31 11.55
N VAL A 93 -28.01 12.56 11.16
CA VAL A 93 -28.41 13.63 12.10
C VAL A 93 -29.76 13.29 12.73
N GLU A 94 -30.70 12.78 11.93
CA GLU A 94 -32.02 12.39 12.39
C GLU A 94 -31.95 11.19 13.35
N ALA A 95 -31.12 10.19 13.06
CA ALA A 95 -30.87 9.07 13.97
C ALA A 95 -30.28 9.51 15.32
N ILE A 96 -29.36 10.50 15.32
CA ILE A 96 -28.81 11.06 16.55
C ILE A 96 -29.89 11.79 17.35
N ARG A 97 -30.73 12.62 16.69
CA ARG A 97 -31.85 13.29 17.37
C ARG A 97 -32.83 12.28 17.98
N LEU A 98 -33.18 11.22 17.24
CA LEU A 98 -34.11 10.20 17.71
C LEU A 98 -33.60 9.51 18.99
N ARG A 99 -32.30 9.16 19.03
CA ARG A 99 -31.67 8.56 20.22
C ARG A 99 -31.73 9.48 21.43
N ARG A 100 -31.54 10.80 21.25
CA ARG A 100 -31.61 11.77 22.34
C ARG A 100 -33.03 11.90 22.89
N ILE A 101 -34.04 11.94 22.01
CA ILE A 101 -35.46 12.06 22.41
C ILE A 101 -35.91 10.84 23.22
N VAL A 102 -35.52 9.63 22.81
CA VAL A 102 -35.85 8.39 23.57
C VAL A 102 -35.14 8.35 24.93
N SER A 103 -34.00 9.04 25.07
CA SER A 103 -33.27 9.12 26.33
C SER A 103 -33.86 10.15 27.30
N ASP A 104 -34.46 11.23 26.76
CA ASP A 104 -35.01 12.35 27.54
C ASP A 104 -36.51 12.19 27.88
N THR A 105 -37.18 11.13 27.42
CA THR A 105 -38.54 10.81 27.92
C THR A 105 -38.45 10.33 29.37
N PRO A 106 -39.06 11.04 30.35
CA PRO A 106 -39.11 10.53 31.71
C PRO A 106 -39.83 9.18 31.68
N SER A 107 -39.15 8.17 32.20
CA SER A 107 -39.73 6.85 32.42
C SER A 107 -40.93 7.01 33.33
N ASP A 108 -42.12 7.02 32.74
CA ASP A 108 -43.38 6.90 33.48
C ASP A 108 -43.48 5.44 33.94
N ARG A 109 -42.75 5.14 35.03
CA ARG A 109 -42.95 3.89 35.76
C ARG A 109 -44.30 4.00 36.49
N PRO A 110 -45.27 3.13 36.22
CA PRO A 110 -46.46 3.09 37.06
C PRO A 110 -46.04 2.65 38.47
N LYS A 111 -46.38 3.46 39.48
CA LYS A 111 -46.33 3.03 40.88
C LYS A 111 -47.29 1.85 41.04
N LYS A 112 -46.73 0.65 41.22
CA LYS A 112 -47.47 -0.49 41.75
C LYS A 112 -47.67 -0.24 43.24
N GLY A 113 -48.93 -0.29 43.68
CA GLY A 113 -49.37 0.00 45.05
C GLY A 113 -48.88 -0.98 46.09
#